data_AF-A0A6L3Z7J3-F1
#
_entry.id   AF-A0A6L3Z7J3-F1
#
_cell.length_a   1.000
_cell.length_b   1.000
_cell.length_c   1.000
_cell.angle_alpha   90.00
_cell.angle_beta   90.00
_cell.angle_gamma   90.00
#
_symmetry.space_group_name_H-M   'P 1'
#
loop_
_entity.id
_entity.type
_entity.pdbx_description
1 polymer ?
#
loop_
_entity_poly.entity_id
_entity_poly.type
_entity_poly.pdbx_seq_one_letter_code
_entity_poly.pdbx_strand_id
1 'polypeptide(L)'
;MEMSEIAARLSEERERLGYNKAAFARLLGINAETLRLIEAGKSTFRVDVLARGASAGIDVQYVLTGVPSKNTEKVAEEIGFEKQVIKGNVSGVGFAGAGSKVQIVNTQKHITRTKVEAKPGSEHIKDEQKRILTDLVDQIVETETLLKKTPKTHRAVWSSLNKHCGVTSYHLIKLEAFDKARKFLNMWLGRLNSARSAPIKDGDAWRKKRIAYIKVNTKDPVDEAAMRTYIARNFKATSLTELSNDELDRTYRYVAGRSNKKR
;
A
#
# COMPACT_ATOMS: atom_id res chain seq x y z
N MET A 1 35.15 28.57 -4.34
CA MET A 1 34.78 27.16 -4.61
C MET A 1 33.58 26.88 -3.74
N GLU A 2 32.45 26.66 -4.39
CA GLU A 2 31.18 26.53 -3.67
C GLU A 2 31.08 25.12 -3.06
N MET A 3 30.56 25.02 -1.84
CA MET A 3 30.34 23.71 -1.18
C MET A 3 29.42 22.79 -1.98
N SER A 4 28.56 23.35 -2.83
CA SER A 4 27.72 22.62 -3.77
C SER A 4 28.50 21.88 -4.84
N GLU A 5 29.62 22.43 -5.33
CA GLU A 5 30.47 21.80 -6.35
C GLU A 5 31.23 20.60 -5.78
N ILE A 6 31.75 20.74 -4.56
CA ILE A 6 32.43 19.67 -3.83
C ILE A 6 31.45 18.52 -3.52
N ALA A 7 30.23 18.87 -3.12
CA ALA A 7 29.16 17.91 -2.87
C ALA A 7 28.72 17.12 -4.12
N ALA A 8 28.68 17.80 -5.28
CA ALA A 8 28.41 17.17 -6.56
C ALA A 8 29.49 16.14 -6.92
N ARG A 9 30.77 16.50 -6.79
CA ARG A 9 31.90 15.59 -7.08
C ARG A 9 31.96 14.40 -6.13
N LEU A 10 31.61 14.58 -4.87
CA LEU A 10 31.49 13.45 -3.93
C LEU A 10 30.37 12.48 -4.35
N SER A 11 29.28 13.00 -4.90
CA SER A 11 28.18 12.18 -5.43
C SER A 11 28.59 11.43 -6.70
N GLU A 12 29.34 12.08 -7.59
CA GLU A 12 29.91 11.47 -8.80
C GLU A 12 30.87 10.34 -8.44
N GLU A 13 31.76 10.54 -7.46
CA GLU A 13 32.69 9.50 -7.00
C GLU A 13 31.96 8.31 -6.35
N ARG A 14 30.90 8.58 -5.57
CA ARG A 14 30.04 7.51 -5.02
C ARG A 14 29.43 6.67 -6.15
N GLU A 15 28.95 7.31 -7.22
CA GLU A 15 28.35 6.65 -8.37
C GLU A 15 29.37 5.90 -9.21
N ARG A 16 30.57 6.47 -9.41
CA ARG A 16 31.72 5.82 -10.05
C ARG A 16 32.09 4.51 -9.35
N LEU A 17 32.02 4.49 -8.02
CA LEU A 17 32.30 3.31 -7.20
C LEU A 17 31.09 2.35 -7.07
N GLY A 18 29.90 2.75 -7.54
CA GLY A 18 28.70 1.91 -7.54
C GLY A 18 27.99 1.79 -6.19
N TYR A 19 28.27 2.68 -5.23
CA TYR A 19 27.63 2.63 -3.91
C TYR A 19 26.27 3.34 -3.90
N ASN A 20 25.27 2.69 -3.28
CA ASN A 20 24.03 3.38 -2.92
C ASN A 20 24.24 4.28 -1.68
N LYS A 21 23.41 5.32 -1.51
CA LYS A 21 23.58 6.32 -0.44
C LYS A 21 23.62 5.71 0.96
N ALA A 22 22.81 4.67 1.23
CA ALA A 22 22.77 4.03 2.54
C ALA A 22 24.03 3.19 2.84
N ALA A 23 24.57 2.49 1.85
CA ALA A 23 25.81 1.75 1.96
C ALA A 23 27.00 2.71 2.13
N PHE A 24 27.02 3.78 1.34
CA PHE A 24 28.07 4.79 1.38
C PHE A 24 28.10 5.54 2.72
N ALA A 25 26.96 5.95 3.26
CA ALA A 25 26.89 6.60 4.57
C ALA A 25 27.48 5.73 5.68
N ARG A 26 27.16 4.43 5.68
CA ARG A 26 27.70 3.46 6.64
C ARG A 26 29.22 3.29 6.52
N LEU A 27 29.74 3.23 5.30
CA LEU A 27 31.17 3.16 5.01
C LEU A 27 31.91 4.38 5.57
N LEU A 28 31.35 5.56 5.34
CA LEU A 28 31.86 6.83 5.85
C LEU A 28 31.65 7.00 7.37
N GLY A 29 30.93 6.09 8.03
CA GLY A 29 30.66 6.16 9.47
C GLY A 29 29.66 7.25 9.86
N ILE A 30 28.84 7.72 8.92
CA ILE A 30 27.86 8.80 9.12
C ILE A 30 26.43 8.31 8.89
N ASN A 31 25.45 9.07 9.37
CA ASN A 31 24.05 8.79 9.10
C ASN A 31 23.69 9.09 7.63
N ALA A 32 22.74 8.35 7.06
CA ALA A 32 22.22 8.57 5.72
C ALA A 32 21.67 9.99 5.52
N GLU A 33 21.06 10.57 6.55
CA GLU A 33 20.58 11.96 6.49
C GLU A 33 21.75 12.97 6.44
N THR A 34 22.83 12.71 7.18
CA THR A 34 24.05 13.53 7.14
C THR A 34 24.67 13.49 5.75
N LEU A 35 24.80 12.29 5.14
CA LEU A 35 25.27 12.16 3.77
C LEU A 35 24.37 12.92 2.79
N ARG A 36 23.04 12.82 2.94
CA ARG A 36 22.07 13.54 2.08
C ARG A 36 22.27 15.05 2.14
N LEU A 37 22.53 15.60 3.34
CA LEU A 37 22.77 17.03 3.52
C LEU A 37 24.12 17.47 2.94
N ILE A 38 25.15 16.63 3.07
CA ILE A 38 26.47 16.86 2.48
C ILE A 38 26.37 16.88 0.95
N GLU A 39 25.78 15.84 0.34
CA GLU A 39 25.59 15.75 -1.13
C GLU A 39 24.68 16.87 -1.67
N ALA A 40 23.83 17.45 -0.84
CA ALA A 40 23.01 18.62 -1.20
C ALA A 40 23.74 19.96 -1.03
N GLY A 41 25.02 19.95 -0.60
CA GLY A 41 25.82 21.15 -0.32
C GLY A 41 25.35 21.94 0.92
N LYS A 42 24.48 21.36 1.75
CA LYS A 42 23.88 22.02 2.92
C LYS A 42 24.65 21.80 4.22
N SER A 43 25.69 20.96 4.19
CA SER A 43 26.50 20.61 5.36
C SER A 43 27.94 20.36 4.94
N THR A 44 28.88 20.65 5.84
CA THR A 44 30.30 20.37 5.66
C THR A 44 30.61 18.93 6.07
N PHE A 45 31.55 18.29 5.40
CA PHE A 45 32.08 16.99 5.81
C PHE A 45 33.35 17.19 6.64
N ARG A 46 33.56 16.30 7.60
CA ARG A 46 34.73 16.32 8.48
C ARG A 46 35.89 15.55 7.82
N VAL A 47 37.11 15.79 8.29
CA VAL A 47 38.33 15.17 7.73
C VAL A 47 38.32 13.64 7.88
N ASP A 48 37.71 13.10 8.94
CA ASP A 48 37.53 11.66 9.15
C ASP A 48 36.64 11.00 8.10
N VAL A 49 35.64 11.73 7.57
CA VAL A 49 34.80 11.27 6.45
C VAL A 49 35.64 11.14 5.18
N LEU A 50 36.51 12.12 4.89
CA LEU A 50 37.42 12.04 3.75
C LEU A 50 38.44 10.91 3.91
N ALA A 51 38.97 10.68 5.11
CA ALA A 51 39.93 9.61 5.35
C ALA A 51 39.29 8.23 5.11
N ARG A 52 38.08 8.01 5.64
CA ARG A 52 37.30 6.77 5.38
C ARG A 52 36.92 6.63 3.91
N GLY A 53 36.57 7.74 3.27
CA GLY A 53 36.29 7.81 1.85
C GLY A 53 37.51 7.47 1.00
N ALA A 54 38.68 8.01 1.36
CA ALA A 54 39.95 7.70 0.74
C ALA A 54 40.21 6.21 0.84
N SER A 55 40.05 5.58 2.01
CA SER A 55 40.15 4.12 2.21
C SER A 55 39.08 3.28 1.48
N ALA A 56 38.03 3.91 0.96
CA ALA A 56 37.00 3.27 0.14
C ALA A 56 37.24 3.40 -1.37
N GLY A 57 38.27 4.13 -1.78
CA GLY A 57 38.70 4.31 -3.17
C GLY A 57 38.14 5.58 -3.81
N ILE A 58 37.64 6.51 -2.99
CA ILE A 58 37.24 7.85 -3.43
C ILE A 58 38.49 8.66 -3.74
N ASP A 59 38.49 9.33 -4.88
CA ASP A 59 39.53 10.30 -5.21
C ASP A 59 39.28 11.62 -4.45
N VAL A 60 39.89 11.76 -3.26
CA VAL A 60 39.76 12.96 -2.42
C VAL A 60 40.30 14.21 -3.13
N GLN A 61 41.34 14.07 -3.95
CA GLN A 61 41.88 15.19 -4.72
C GLN A 61 40.84 15.66 -5.75
N TYR A 62 40.19 14.74 -6.45
CA TYR A 62 39.12 15.09 -7.38
C TYR A 62 37.95 15.77 -6.68
N VAL A 63 37.50 15.24 -5.53
CA VAL A 63 36.40 15.84 -4.75
C VAL A 63 36.72 17.29 -4.38
N LEU A 64 37.94 17.56 -3.91
CA LEU A 64 38.33 18.89 -3.43
C LEU A 64 38.77 19.85 -4.55
N THR A 65 39.38 19.36 -5.63
CA THR A 65 40.03 20.23 -6.64
C THR A 65 39.35 20.18 -8.01
N GLY A 66 38.56 19.14 -8.29
CA GLY A 66 37.98 18.86 -9.60
C GLY A 66 38.97 18.26 -10.58
N VAL A 67 40.22 18.01 -10.17
CA VAL A 67 41.26 17.40 -10.99
C VAL A 67 41.45 15.94 -10.55
N PRO A 68 41.24 14.96 -11.44
CA PRO A 68 41.49 13.56 -11.14
C PRO A 68 42.95 13.31 -10.79
N SER A 69 43.19 12.50 -9.76
CA SER A 69 44.53 12.11 -9.34
C SER A 69 45.09 11.01 -10.27
N LYS A 70 46.33 11.19 -10.71
CA LYS A 70 47.02 10.23 -11.60
C LYS A 70 47.62 9.03 -10.85
N ASN A 71 47.62 9.08 -9.53
CA ASN A 71 48.22 8.09 -8.64
C ASN A 71 47.17 7.24 -7.89
N THR A 72 45.90 7.27 -8.32
CA THR A 72 44.81 6.47 -7.71
C THR A 72 45.18 5.00 -7.57
N GLU A 73 45.85 4.40 -8.56
CA GLU A 73 46.27 3.00 -8.56
C GLU A 73 47.39 2.72 -7.55
N LYS A 74 48.37 3.63 -7.41
CA LYS A 74 49.46 3.48 -6.42
C LYS A 74 48.97 3.65 -4.99
N VAL A 75 48.08 4.62 -4.78
CA VAL A 75 47.38 4.79 -3.50
C VAL A 75 46.60 3.51 -3.18
N ALA A 76 45.95 2.93 -4.20
CA ALA A 76 45.22 1.67 -4.08
C ALA A 76 46.06 0.47 -3.62
N GLU A 77 47.33 0.43 -4.03
CA GLU A 77 48.27 -0.62 -3.65
C GLU A 77 48.88 -0.39 -2.26
N GLU A 78 49.23 0.85 -1.90
CA GLU A 78 49.93 1.16 -0.63
C GLU A 78 49.01 1.16 0.60
N ILE A 79 47.76 1.61 0.46
CA ILE A 79 46.80 1.68 1.59
C ILE A 79 46.00 0.37 1.71
N GLY A 80 46.12 -0.54 0.74
CA GLY A 80 45.48 -1.86 0.75
C GLY A 80 43.97 -1.77 0.52
N PHE A 81 43.58 -1.72 -0.75
CA PHE A 81 42.17 -1.62 -1.12
C PHE A 81 41.62 -2.96 -1.63
N GLU A 82 40.82 -3.64 -0.83
CA GLU A 82 39.91 -4.65 -1.38
C GLU A 82 38.66 -3.93 -1.89
N LYS A 83 38.58 -3.76 -3.21
CA LYS A 83 37.38 -3.28 -3.90
C LYS A 83 36.24 -4.25 -3.61
N GLN A 84 35.41 -3.98 -2.61
CA GLN A 84 34.17 -4.71 -2.39
C GLN A 84 33.19 -4.35 -3.52
N VAL A 85 33.29 -5.08 -4.63
CA VAL A 85 32.35 -4.97 -5.74
C VAL A 85 31.02 -5.54 -5.28
N ILE A 86 30.17 -4.69 -4.69
CA ILE A 86 28.79 -5.05 -4.37
C ILE A 86 28.00 -5.00 -5.70
N LYS A 87 28.06 -6.08 -6.48
CA LYS A 87 27.16 -6.28 -7.62
C LYS A 87 25.80 -6.74 -7.10
N GLY A 88 24.89 -5.79 -6.91
CA GLY A 88 23.47 -6.07 -6.63
C GLY A 88 22.83 -5.15 -5.59
N ASN A 89 21.51 -5.07 -5.63
CA ASN A 89 20.72 -4.28 -4.68
C ASN A 89 20.61 -5.06 -3.34
N VAL A 90 21.67 -5.06 -2.54
CA VAL A 90 21.72 -5.85 -1.29
C VAL A 90 21.42 -4.97 -0.08
N SER A 91 20.19 -5.07 0.42
CA SER A 91 19.82 -4.58 1.74
C SER A 91 20.24 -5.61 2.80
N GLY A 92 21.41 -5.41 3.44
CA GLY A 92 21.74 -6.12 4.69
C GLY A 92 23.08 -6.84 4.76
N VAL A 93 24.16 -6.28 4.21
CA VAL A 93 25.52 -6.78 4.52
C VAL A 93 26.11 -5.93 5.64
N GLY A 94 26.34 -6.56 6.80
CA GLY A 94 27.26 -6.04 7.80
C GLY A 94 28.69 -6.22 7.31
N PHE A 95 29.48 -5.15 7.31
CA PHE A 95 30.88 -5.20 6.91
C PHE A 95 31.67 -5.96 7.98
N ALA A 96 32.07 -7.20 7.68
CA ALA A 96 32.92 -7.99 8.55
C ALA A 96 34.36 -7.47 8.45
N GLY A 97 35.04 -7.35 9.59
CA GLY A 97 36.43 -6.87 9.67
C GLY A 97 37.42 -7.77 8.93
N ALA A 98 38.58 -7.20 8.60
CA ALA A 98 39.66 -7.83 7.85
C ALA A 98 39.96 -9.26 8.35
N GLY A 99 39.87 -10.25 7.45
CA GLY A 99 40.09 -11.68 7.72
C GLY A 99 38.81 -12.53 7.82
N SER A 100 37.62 -11.94 7.77
CA SER A 100 36.37 -12.68 7.86
C SER A 100 35.93 -13.26 6.51
N LYS A 101 35.94 -14.59 6.35
CA LYS A 101 35.33 -15.27 5.19
C LYS A 101 33.81 -15.15 5.24
N VAL A 102 33.23 -14.19 4.54
CA VAL A 102 31.77 -14.05 4.38
C VAL A 102 31.31 -15.01 3.29
N GLN A 103 30.84 -16.21 3.68
CA GLN A 103 30.09 -17.08 2.77
C GLN A 103 28.67 -16.55 2.62
N ILE A 104 28.38 -15.88 1.51
CA ILE A 104 27.03 -15.48 1.13
C ILE A 104 26.31 -16.71 0.57
N VAL A 105 25.69 -17.50 1.46
CA VAL A 105 24.87 -18.64 1.04
C VAL A 105 23.56 -18.10 0.48
N ASN A 106 23.52 -17.85 -0.84
CA ASN A 106 22.29 -17.51 -1.55
C ASN A 106 21.42 -18.77 -1.67
N THR A 107 20.81 -19.17 -0.56
CA THR A 107 19.90 -20.32 -0.53
C THR A 107 18.64 -19.91 -1.28
N GLN A 108 18.52 -20.30 -2.54
CA GLN A 108 17.26 -20.17 -3.27
C GLN A 108 16.20 -20.95 -2.50
N LYS A 109 15.29 -20.24 -1.83
CA LYS A 109 14.18 -20.85 -1.10
C LYS A 109 13.26 -21.56 -2.10
N HIS A 110 13.51 -22.85 -2.32
CA HIS A 110 12.68 -23.68 -3.17
C HIS A 110 11.36 -23.98 -2.45
N ILE A 111 10.38 -23.08 -2.59
CA ILE A 111 9.03 -23.28 -2.07
C ILE A 111 8.26 -24.10 -3.10
N THR A 112 8.21 -25.42 -2.90
CA THR A 112 7.29 -26.27 -3.66
C THR A 112 5.87 -25.98 -3.17
N ARG A 113 5.11 -25.18 -3.94
CA ARG A 113 3.69 -24.95 -3.68
C ARG A 113 2.89 -26.09 -4.28
N THR A 114 2.33 -26.96 -3.43
CA THR A 114 1.30 -27.91 -3.85
C THR A 114 0.09 -27.12 -4.33
N LYS A 115 -0.11 -27.06 -5.65
CA LYS A 115 -1.26 -26.38 -6.27
C LYS A 115 -2.47 -27.30 -6.15
N VAL A 116 -3.33 -27.04 -5.17
CA VAL A 116 -4.65 -27.68 -5.11
C VAL A 116 -5.45 -27.17 -6.32
N GLU A 117 -5.78 -28.07 -7.23
CA GLU A 117 -6.56 -27.73 -8.43
C GLU A 117 -8.00 -27.42 -8.04
N ALA A 118 -8.44 -26.18 -8.29
CA ALA A 118 -9.83 -25.81 -8.14
C ALA A 118 -10.63 -26.46 -9.28
N LYS A 119 -11.56 -27.37 -8.96
CA LYS A 119 -12.54 -27.92 -9.90
C LYS A 119 -13.81 -27.04 -9.88
N PRO A 120 -14.03 -26.15 -10.88
CA PRO A 120 -15.18 -25.25 -10.89
C PRO A 120 -16.46 -26.02 -11.17
N GLY A 121 -17.55 -25.72 -10.44
CA GLY A 121 -18.89 -26.24 -10.74
C GLY A 121 -19.23 -27.62 -10.17
N SER A 122 -18.25 -28.46 -9.82
CA SER A 122 -18.47 -29.72 -9.10
C SER A 122 -18.36 -29.56 -7.58
N GLU A 123 -17.28 -28.95 -7.10
CA GLU A 123 -17.04 -28.74 -5.66
C GLU A 123 -16.93 -27.25 -5.28
N HIS A 124 -16.48 -26.42 -6.23
CA HIS A 124 -16.18 -25.02 -6.01
C HIS A 124 -17.14 -24.09 -6.73
N ILE A 125 -17.20 -22.85 -6.25
CA ILE A 125 -18.03 -21.78 -6.83
C ILE A 125 -17.93 -21.71 -8.36
N LYS A 126 -19.09 -21.51 -9.00
CA LYS A 126 -19.18 -21.32 -10.46
C LYS A 126 -18.53 -20.00 -10.87
N ASP A 127 -18.20 -19.86 -12.15
CA ASP A 127 -17.54 -18.65 -12.65
C ASP A 127 -18.43 -17.39 -12.54
N GLU A 128 -19.75 -17.54 -12.69
CA GLU A 128 -20.71 -16.45 -12.41
C GLU A 128 -20.66 -15.98 -10.96
N GLN A 129 -20.59 -16.93 -10.01
CA GLN A 129 -20.48 -16.64 -8.59
C GLN A 129 -19.15 -15.97 -8.26
N LYS A 130 -18.05 -16.40 -8.90
CA LYS A 130 -16.74 -15.74 -8.78
C LYS A 130 -16.84 -14.28 -9.21
N ARG A 131 -17.47 -14.01 -10.35
CA ARG A 131 -17.65 -12.65 -10.87
C ARG A 131 -18.41 -11.76 -9.89
N ILE A 132 -19.50 -12.26 -9.30
CA ILE A 132 -20.26 -11.54 -8.27
C ILE A 132 -19.37 -11.19 -7.07
N LEU A 133 -18.52 -12.11 -6.61
CA LEU A 133 -17.61 -11.84 -5.49
C LEU A 133 -16.54 -10.81 -5.88
N THR A 134 -16.00 -10.89 -7.09
CA THR A 134 -15.03 -9.91 -7.61
C THR A 134 -15.64 -8.52 -7.68
N ASP A 135 -16.83 -8.37 -8.26
CA ASP A 135 -17.52 -7.08 -8.36
C ASP A 135 -17.77 -6.47 -6.98
N LEU A 136 -18.12 -7.29 -5.98
CA LEU A 136 -18.29 -6.84 -4.60
C LEU A 136 -16.97 -6.41 -3.94
N VAL A 137 -15.87 -7.12 -4.21
CA VAL A 137 -14.54 -6.75 -3.71
C VAL A 137 -14.09 -5.43 -4.32
N ASP A 138 -14.31 -5.24 -5.61
CA ASP A 138 -13.93 -4.02 -6.32
C ASP A 138 -14.70 -2.81 -5.78
N GLN A 139 -16.02 -2.94 -5.59
CA GLN A 139 -16.84 -1.92 -4.93
C GLN A 139 -16.36 -1.57 -3.52
N ILE A 140 -15.91 -2.57 -2.73
CA ILE A 140 -15.37 -2.33 -1.39
C ILE A 140 -14.07 -1.53 -1.47
N VAL A 141 -13.16 -1.88 -2.38
CA VAL A 141 -11.86 -1.19 -2.51
C VAL A 141 -12.05 0.24 -3.00
N GLU A 142 -12.93 0.46 -3.98
CA GLU A 142 -13.29 1.79 -4.45
C GLU A 142 -13.86 2.64 -3.29
N THR A 143 -14.84 2.11 -2.57
CA THR A 143 -15.45 2.79 -1.42
C THR A 143 -14.42 3.04 -0.30
N GLU A 144 -13.56 2.08 0.03
CA GLU A 144 -12.48 2.26 1.02
C GLU A 144 -11.52 3.39 0.61
N THR A 145 -11.16 3.46 -0.67
CA THR A 145 -10.24 4.46 -1.24
C THR A 145 -10.82 5.87 -1.12
N LEU A 146 -12.11 6.02 -1.37
CA LEU A 146 -12.80 7.30 -1.18
C LEU A 146 -12.88 7.66 0.31
N LEU A 147 -13.23 6.70 1.17
CA LEU A 147 -13.61 7.01 2.55
C LEU A 147 -12.43 7.13 3.52
N LYS A 148 -11.43 6.26 3.43
CA LYS A 148 -10.37 6.13 4.44
C LYS A 148 -9.04 6.70 3.98
N LYS A 149 -8.24 7.18 4.95
CA LYS A 149 -6.85 7.62 4.70
C LYS A 149 -5.93 6.45 4.34
N THR A 150 -6.20 5.27 4.90
CA THR A 150 -5.43 4.04 4.69
C THR A 150 -6.35 2.95 4.13
N PRO A 151 -6.66 2.99 2.83
CA PRO A 151 -7.60 2.06 2.22
C PRO A 151 -7.07 0.63 2.19
N LYS A 152 -7.99 -0.33 2.17
CA LYS A 152 -7.64 -1.74 1.96
C LYS A 152 -7.50 -2.02 0.47
N THR A 153 -6.41 -2.68 0.09
CA THR A 153 -6.19 -3.15 -1.29
C THR A 153 -7.03 -4.39 -1.59
N HIS A 154 -7.25 -4.69 -2.88
CA HIS A 154 -7.94 -5.92 -3.30
C HIS A 154 -7.36 -7.16 -2.61
N ARG A 155 -6.03 -7.26 -2.54
CA ARG A 155 -5.33 -8.36 -1.85
C ARG A 155 -5.72 -8.47 -0.37
N ALA A 156 -5.86 -7.36 0.33
CA ALA A 156 -6.25 -7.35 1.74
C ALA A 156 -7.72 -7.78 1.92
N VAL A 157 -8.61 -7.35 1.03
CA VAL A 157 -10.03 -7.75 1.05
C VAL A 157 -10.17 -9.24 0.75
N TRP A 158 -9.49 -9.75 -0.29
CA TRP A 158 -9.46 -11.19 -0.61
C TRP A 158 -8.88 -12.03 0.53
N SER A 159 -7.78 -11.57 1.15
CA SER A 159 -7.19 -12.27 2.31
C SER A 159 -8.19 -12.38 3.46
N SER A 160 -8.93 -11.31 3.74
CA SER A 160 -9.97 -11.29 4.78
C SER A 160 -11.14 -12.23 4.43
N LEU A 161 -11.61 -12.23 3.18
CA LEU A 161 -12.66 -13.13 2.71
C LEU A 161 -12.23 -14.60 2.79
N ASN A 162 -11.04 -14.91 2.29
CA ASN A 162 -10.49 -16.27 2.31
C ASN A 162 -10.40 -16.80 3.74
N LYS A 163 -9.91 -15.98 4.68
CA LYS A 163 -9.90 -16.30 6.11
C LYS A 163 -11.30 -16.55 6.66
N HIS A 164 -12.28 -15.72 6.31
CA HIS A 164 -13.67 -15.88 6.76
C HIS A 164 -14.34 -17.16 6.23
N CYS A 165 -13.99 -17.56 5.01
CA CYS A 165 -14.45 -18.80 4.39
C CYS A 165 -13.59 -20.03 4.77
N GLY A 166 -12.48 -19.86 5.49
CA GLY A 166 -11.58 -20.95 5.90
C GLY A 166 -10.80 -21.56 4.73
N VAL A 167 -10.55 -20.79 3.67
CA VAL A 167 -9.88 -21.25 2.45
C VAL A 167 -8.58 -20.48 2.21
N THR A 168 -7.66 -21.05 1.43
CA THR A 168 -6.41 -20.37 1.04
C THR A 168 -6.61 -19.41 -0.13
N SER A 169 -7.54 -19.72 -1.03
CA SER A 169 -7.89 -18.95 -2.22
C SER A 169 -9.40 -18.94 -2.42
N TYR A 170 -9.94 -17.84 -2.94
CA TYR A 170 -11.37 -17.71 -3.19
C TYR A 170 -11.88 -18.69 -4.26
N HIS A 171 -10.99 -19.13 -5.16
CA HIS A 171 -11.28 -20.20 -6.13
C HIS A 171 -11.61 -21.54 -5.46
N LEU A 172 -11.19 -21.73 -4.21
CA LEU A 172 -11.43 -22.94 -3.41
C LEU A 172 -12.64 -22.80 -2.48
N ILE A 173 -13.44 -21.73 -2.62
CA ILE A 173 -14.70 -21.60 -1.89
C ILE A 173 -15.69 -22.65 -2.42
N LYS A 174 -16.24 -23.45 -1.50
CA LYS A 174 -17.30 -24.43 -1.81
C LYS A 174 -18.58 -23.73 -2.27
N LEU A 175 -19.37 -24.40 -3.11
CA LEU A 175 -20.65 -23.87 -3.60
C LEU A 175 -21.59 -23.42 -2.46
N GLU A 176 -21.71 -24.22 -1.41
CA GLU A 176 -22.56 -23.94 -0.23
C GLU A 176 -22.09 -22.70 0.56
N ALA A 177 -20.79 -22.41 0.51
CA ALA A 177 -20.21 -21.27 1.23
C ALA A 177 -20.34 -19.95 0.45
N PHE A 178 -20.92 -19.96 -0.76
CA PHE A 178 -21.12 -18.76 -1.57
C PHE A 178 -21.98 -17.71 -0.86
N ASP A 179 -23.13 -18.09 -0.31
CA ASP A 179 -24.01 -17.13 0.37
C ASP A 179 -23.35 -16.54 1.62
N LYS A 180 -22.56 -17.34 2.33
CA LYS A 180 -21.75 -16.87 3.46
C LYS A 180 -20.71 -15.84 3.00
N ALA A 181 -19.98 -16.12 1.91
CA ALA A 181 -19.00 -15.20 1.32
C ALA A 181 -19.65 -13.88 0.89
N ARG A 182 -20.76 -13.98 0.14
CA ARG A 182 -21.53 -12.84 -0.34
C ARG A 182 -22.09 -11.99 0.80
N LYS A 183 -22.66 -12.60 1.85
CA LYS A 183 -23.16 -11.88 3.03
C LYS A 183 -22.05 -11.11 3.74
N PHE A 184 -20.87 -11.71 3.88
CA PHE A 184 -19.71 -11.07 4.49
C PHE A 184 -19.28 -9.79 3.75
N LEU A 185 -19.13 -9.87 2.42
CA LEU A 185 -18.75 -8.72 1.60
C LEU A 185 -19.84 -7.62 1.64
N ASN A 186 -21.12 -7.99 1.53
CA ASN A 186 -22.22 -7.02 1.65
C ASN A 186 -22.25 -6.34 3.02
N MET A 187 -22.00 -7.07 4.10
CA MET A 187 -21.93 -6.49 5.44
C MET A 187 -20.77 -5.51 5.56
N TRP A 188 -19.63 -5.81 4.95
CA TRP A 188 -18.49 -4.88 4.89
C TRP A 188 -18.86 -3.61 4.12
N LEU A 189 -19.43 -3.75 2.93
CA LEU A 189 -19.88 -2.61 2.12
C LEU A 189 -20.94 -1.78 2.86
N GLY A 190 -21.87 -2.43 3.58
CA GLY A 190 -22.85 -1.78 4.43
C GLY A 190 -22.22 -0.93 5.54
N ARG A 191 -21.21 -1.46 6.23
CA ARG A 191 -20.45 -0.71 7.26
C ARG A 191 -19.74 0.50 6.68
N LEU A 192 -19.20 0.40 5.46
CA LEU A 192 -18.54 1.51 4.77
C LEU A 192 -19.55 2.59 4.37
N ASN A 193 -20.65 2.19 3.73
CA ASN A 193 -21.70 3.12 3.30
C ASN A 193 -22.44 3.77 4.47
N SER A 194 -22.45 3.15 5.65
CA SER A 194 -23.01 3.74 6.88
C SER A 194 -21.99 4.52 7.70
N ALA A 195 -20.73 4.66 7.24
CA ALA A 195 -19.74 5.47 7.93
C ALA A 195 -20.11 6.96 7.88
N ARG A 196 -19.80 7.72 8.93
CA ARG A 196 -20.09 9.16 9.01
C ARG A 196 -19.44 9.98 7.87
N SER A 197 -18.30 9.50 7.36
CA SER A 197 -17.61 10.12 6.23
C SER A 197 -18.22 9.80 4.87
N ALA A 198 -19.11 8.81 4.77
CA ALA A 198 -19.67 8.36 3.50
C ALA A 198 -20.49 9.43 2.77
N PRO A 199 -21.44 10.12 3.43
CA PRO A 199 -22.19 11.20 2.78
C PRO A 199 -21.34 12.43 2.45
N ILE A 200 -20.20 12.60 3.13
CA ILE A 200 -19.31 13.76 2.95
C ILE A 200 -18.39 13.55 1.74
N LYS A 201 -17.87 12.33 1.57
CA LYS A 201 -16.85 12.02 0.56
C LYS A 201 -17.38 11.37 -0.72
N ASP A 202 -18.41 10.53 -0.62
CA ASP A 202 -19.09 9.90 -1.77
C ASP A 202 -20.34 10.71 -2.22
N GLY A 203 -20.71 11.73 -1.44
CA GLY A 203 -21.67 12.79 -1.79
C GLY A 203 -22.91 12.33 -2.56
N ASP A 204 -22.94 12.64 -3.86
CA ASP A 204 -24.06 12.34 -4.75
C ASP A 204 -24.25 10.85 -5.02
N ALA A 205 -23.17 10.08 -5.15
CA ALA A 205 -23.27 8.65 -5.42
C ALA A 205 -23.86 7.92 -4.20
N TRP A 206 -23.48 8.33 -2.99
CA TRP A 206 -24.09 7.84 -1.75
C TRP A 206 -25.59 8.17 -1.69
N ARG A 207 -25.96 9.41 -2.02
CA ARG A 207 -27.37 9.86 -2.03
C ARG A 207 -28.21 9.08 -3.03
N LYS A 208 -27.70 8.89 -4.26
CA LYS A 208 -28.35 8.09 -5.31
C LYS A 208 -28.56 6.64 -4.87
N LYS A 209 -27.55 6.00 -4.28
CA LYS A 209 -27.65 4.63 -3.75
C LYS A 209 -28.75 4.52 -2.68
N ARG A 210 -28.82 5.49 -1.76
CA ARG A 210 -29.86 5.53 -0.69
C ARG A 210 -31.27 5.70 -1.25
N ILE A 211 -31.47 6.65 -2.17
CA ILE A 211 -32.77 6.87 -2.81
C ILE A 211 -33.19 5.65 -3.63
N ALA A 212 -32.27 5.05 -4.39
CA ALA A 212 -32.54 3.85 -5.17
C ALA A 212 -33.00 2.69 -4.28
N TYR A 213 -32.32 2.45 -3.15
CA TYR A 213 -32.73 1.43 -2.20
C TYR A 213 -34.13 1.68 -1.65
N ILE A 214 -34.42 2.93 -1.22
CA ILE A 214 -35.73 3.30 -0.69
C ILE A 214 -36.79 3.01 -1.74
N LYS A 215 -36.64 3.53 -2.97
CA LYS A 215 -37.59 3.32 -4.07
C LYS A 215 -37.82 1.85 -4.39
N VAL A 216 -36.77 1.02 -4.37
CA VAL A 216 -36.89 -0.42 -4.63
C VAL A 216 -37.69 -1.14 -3.54
N ASN A 217 -37.55 -0.71 -2.28
CA ASN A 217 -38.22 -1.34 -1.13
C ASN A 217 -39.57 -0.70 -0.76
N THR A 218 -39.95 0.41 -1.38
CA THR A 218 -41.25 1.08 -1.18
C THR A 218 -42.11 1.01 -2.45
N LYS A 219 -42.01 -0.07 -3.23
CA LYS A 219 -42.86 -0.27 -4.42
C LYS A 219 -44.32 -0.56 -4.04
N ASP A 220 -44.53 -1.21 -2.90
CA ASP A 220 -45.87 -1.49 -2.40
C ASP A 220 -46.52 -0.19 -1.92
N PRO A 221 -47.78 0.11 -2.30
CA PRO A 221 -48.45 1.35 -1.91
C PRO A 221 -48.51 1.56 -0.38
N VAL A 222 -48.62 0.46 0.36
CA VAL A 222 -48.65 0.48 1.84
C VAL A 222 -47.31 0.95 2.41
N ASP A 223 -46.20 0.48 1.86
CA ASP A 223 -44.86 0.86 2.34
C ASP A 223 -44.48 2.27 1.88
N GLU A 224 -44.89 2.65 0.67
CA GLU A 224 -44.72 4.01 0.18
C GLU A 224 -45.47 5.01 1.08
N ALA A 225 -46.74 4.74 1.41
CA ALA A 225 -47.52 5.57 2.32
C ALA A 225 -46.84 5.66 3.70
N ALA A 226 -46.41 4.52 4.26
CA ALA A 226 -45.72 4.49 5.56
C ALA A 226 -44.41 5.29 5.55
N MET A 227 -43.65 5.25 4.45
CA MET A 227 -42.44 6.07 4.27
C MET A 227 -42.80 7.57 4.17
N ARG A 228 -43.78 7.94 3.35
CA ARG A 228 -44.20 9.35 3.19
C ARG A 228 -44.71 9.92 4.51
N THR A 229 -45.52 9.18 5.26
CA THR A 229 -45.96 9.57 6.60
C THR A 229 -44.78 9.77 7.56
N TYR A 230 -43.79 8.88 7.53
CA TYR A 230 -42.60 9.01 8.36
C TYR A 230 -41.79 10.28 8.03
N ILE A 231 -41.59 10.59 6.73
CA ILE A 231 -40.87 11.77 6.28
C ILE A 231 -41.62 13.05 6.69
N ALA A 232 -42.93 13.12 6.40
CA ALA A 232 -43.75 14.27 6.72
C ALA A 232 -43.78 14.55 8.24
N ARG A 233 -43.92 13.49 9.06
CA ARG A 233 -43.99 13.62 10.52
C ARG A 233 -42.67 14.06 11.16
N ASN A 234 -41.53 13.51 10.72
CA ASN A 234 -40.25 13.74 11.39
C ASN A 234 -39.45 14.90 10.78
N PHE A 235 -39.55 15.11 9.46
CA PHE A 235 -38.72 16.07 8.73
C PHE A 235 -39.52 17.18 8.05
N LYS A 236 -40.85 17.11 8.08
CA LYS A 236 -41.75 18.09 7.43
C LYS A 236 -41.47 18.27 5.93
N ALA A 237 -40.88 17.25 5.29
CA ALA A 237 -40.58 17.23 3.87
C ALA A 237 -41.63 16.43 3.10
N THR A 238 -41.78 16.72 1.80
CA THR A 238 -42.74 16.03 0.93
C THR A 238 -42.07 15.03 -0.01
N SER A 239 -40.80 15.26 -0.34
CA SER A 239 -40.04 14.45 -1.29
C SER A 239 -38.70 13.99 -0.72
N LEU A 240 -38.25 12.80 -1.14
CA LEU A 240 -36.91 12.27 -0.83
C LEU A 240 -35.76 13.20 -1.27
N THR A 241 -36.00 14.04 -2.28
CA THR A 241 -35.00 14.99 -2.80
C THR A 241 -34.73 16.14 -1.85
N GLU A 242 -35.68 16.49 -0.98
CA GLU A 242 -35.61 17.63 -0.05
C GLU A 242 -34.85 17.29 1.24
N LEU A 243 -34.67 16.00 1.56
CA LEU A 243 -34.05 15.57 2.81
C LEU A 243 -32.55 15.89 2.82
N SER A 244 -32.03 16.36 3.95
CA SER A 244 -30.60 16.38 4.20
C SER A 244 -30.01 14.96 4.21
N ASN A 245 -28.68 14.85 4.13
CA ASN A 245 -28.03 13.53 4.12
C ASN A 245 -28.29 12.72 5.40
N ASP A 246 -28.39 13.36 6.57
CA ASP A 246 -28.71 12.68 7.83
C ASP A 246 -30.16 12.18 7.84
N GLU A 247 -31.11 13.02 7.41
CA GLU A 247 -32.53 12.66 7.33
C GLU A 247 -32.77 11.54 6.31
N LEU A 248 -32.06 11.56 5.19
CA LEU A 248 -32.10 10.50 4.19
C LEU A 248 -31.56 9.18 4.75
N ASP A 249 -30.47 9.20 5.52
CA ASP A 249 -29.96 7.98 6.17
C ASP A 249 -30.95 7.43 7.21
N ARG A 250 -31.61 8.31 7.99
CA ARG A 250 -32.65 7.91 8.94
C ARG A 250 -33.85 7.28 8.24
N THR A 251 -34.29 7.88 7.13
CA THR A 251 -35.39 7.35 6.30
C THR A 251 -35.02 6.00 5.71
N TYR A 252 -33.80 5.87 5.19
CA TYR A 252 -33.27 4.59 4.72
C TYR A 252 -33.30 3.51 5.81
N ARG A 253 -32.84 3.82 7.02
CA ARG A 253 -32.85 2.86 8.16
C ARG A 253 -34.26 2.42 8.53
N TYR A 254 -35.22 3.34 8.51
CA TYR A 254 -36.63 3.04 8.76
C TYR A 254 -37.19 2.05 7.71
N VAL A 255 -37.00 2.33 6.43
CA VAL A 255 -37.46 1.46 5.33
C VAL A 255 -36.75 0.11 5.37
N ALA A 256 -35.44 0.09 5.63
CA ALA A 256 -34.67 -1.16 5.74
C ALA A 256 -35.15 -2.03 6.92
N GLY A 257 -35.44 -1.43 8.08
CA GLY A 257 -35.99 -2.14 9.23
C GLY A 257 -37.37 -2.73 8.96
N ARG A 258 -38.18 -2.05 8.15
CA ARG A 258 -39.51 -2.53 7.75
C ARG A 258 -39.44 -3.67 6.73
N SER A 259 -38.56 -3.57 5.74
CA SER A 259 -38.31 -4.63 4.74
C SER A 259 -37.80 -5.91 5.40
N ASN A 260 -36.89 -5.80 6.37
CA ASN A 260 -36.40 -6.97 7.12
C ASN A 260 -37.48 -7.68 7.94
N LYS A 261 -38.53 -6.99 8.41
CA LYS A 261 -39.65 -7.62 9.15
C LYS A 261 -40.58 -8.43 8.25
N LYS A 262 -40.54 -8.22 6.94
CA LYS A 262 -41.35 -8.97 5.96
C LYS A 262 -40.70 -10.29 5.52
N ARG A 263 -39.40 -10.45 5.77
CA ARG A 263 -38.61 -11.64 5.42
C ARG A 263 -38.55 -12.61 6.59
#